data_AF-A0A452XTB3-F1
#
_entry.id   AF-A0A452XTB3-F1
#
_cell.length_a   1.000
_cell.length_b   1.000
_cell.length_c   1.000
_cell.angle_alpha   90.00
_cell.angle_beta   90.00
_cell.angle_gamma   90.00
#
_symmetry.space_group_name_H-M   'P 1'
#
loop_
_entity.id
_entity.type
_entity.pdbx_description
1 polymer ?
#
loop_
_entity_poly.entity_id
_entity_poly.type
_entity_poly.pdbx_seq_one_letter_code
_entity_poly.pdbx_strand_id
1 'polypeptide(L)'
;EVHVWYLCPDELNNQSQLNMYEELLSPSEREYADSMKATMLRKDVVLSRALLRTTLSRYTGCKIDPRSFEFKKNKFGKPEVLWPLDDSTAEQPLHFNISHTTSLIACGIAINAHIGIDVEEKKRNTTKNILSLARRYFTPSEVDSLAEISDSDAQRKEFLKLWTLKEAYVKALGMGFSGAPFSTFSIMLETSKGIRISKTSNASRPGYDHLSENWLFTLAELNSSHYMSVCIEDSSRSQAGPEDSPAPVGLKVWKTVPFVEDTLVSGTEAVKLIA
;
A
#
# COMPACT_ATOMS: atom_id res chain seq x y z
N GLU A 1 -3.33 -15.13 -1.77
CA GLU A 1 -4.36 -14.37 -1.02
C GLU A 1 -3.69 -13.13 -0.43
N VAL A 2 -4.38 -11.99 -0.41
CA VAL A 2 -3.86 -10.73 0.13
C VAL A 2 -4.81 -10.21 1.20
N HIS A 3 -4.24 -9.79 2.31
CA HIS A 3 -4.99 -9.25 3.42
C HIS A 3 -4.61 -7.79 3.65
N VAL A 4 -5.58 -6.93 3.87
CA VAL A 4 -5.38 -5.53 4.24
C VAL A 4 -5.98 -5.30 5.61
N TRP A 5 -5.20 -4.69 6.50
CA TRP A 5 -5.62 -4.28 7.83
C TRP A 5 -5.58 -2.77 7.88
N TYR A 6 -6.65 -2.12 8.33
CA TYR A 6 -6.65 -0.67 8.48
C TYR A 6 -7.28 -0.22 9.80
N LEU A 7 -6.86 0.97 10.21
CA LEU A 7 -7.47 1.70 11.33
C LEU A 7 -7.68 3.16 10.94
N CYS A 8 -8.58 3.83 11.65
CA CYS A 8 -8.86 5.25 11.51
C CYS A 8 -8.32 5.98 12.74
N PRO A 9 -7.27 6.82 12.61
CA PRO A 9 -6.68 7.53 13.76
C PRO A 9 -7.70 8.32 14.58
N ASP A 10 -8.67 8.95 13.93
CA ASP A 10 -9.71 9.76 14.57
C ASP A 10 -10.66 8.95 15.46
N GLU A 11 -10.74 7.63 15.30
CA GLU A 11 -11.54 6.75 16.15
C GLU A 11 -10.76 6.29 17.41
N LEU A 12 -9.44 6.51 17.44
CA LEU A 12 -8.54 6.03 18.49
C LEU A 12 -8.05 7.18 19.38
N ASN A 13 -8.92 7.67 20.27
CA ASN A 13 -8.63 8.82 21.15
C ASN A 13 -8.49 8.47 22.64
N ASN A 14 -8.68 7.21 23.02
CA ASN A 14 -8.55 6.80 24.41
C ASN A 14 -7.08 6.83 24.86
N GLN A 15 -6.76 7.63 25.87
CA GLN A 15 -5.38 7.82 26.33
C GLN A 15 -4.73 6.53 26.86
N SER A 16 -5.49 5.69 27.56
CA SER A 16 -4.96 4.41 28.08
C SER A 16 -4.57 3.47 26.94
N GLN A 17 -5.38 3.40 25.87
CA GLN A 17 -5.04 2.64 24.67
C GLN A 17 -3.79 3.20 23.98
N LEU A 18 -3.69 4.53 23.84
CA LEU A 18 -2.53 5.17 23.24
C LEU A 18 -1.25 4.88 24.05
N ASN A 19 -1.30 4.94 25.38
CA ASN A 19 -0.16 4.56 26.22
C ASN A 19 0.26 3.10 26.01
N MET A 20 -0.72 2.20 25.90
CA MET A 20 -0.46 0.78 25.62
C MET A 20 0.15 0.56 24.23
N TYR A 21 -0.24 1.36 23.23
CA TYR A 21 0.39 1.36 21.91
C TYR A 21 1.80 1.94 21.92
N GLU A 22 2.05 2.98 22.74
CA GLU A 22 3.38 3.52 22.94
C GLU A 22 4.33 2.44 23.50
N GLU A 23 3.87 1.55 24.37
CA GLU A 23 4.66 0.42 24.89
C GLU A 23 5.07 -0.62 23.81
N LEU A 24 4.44 -0.59 22.63
CA LEU A 24 4.81 -1.47 21.52
C LEU A 24 6.04 -1.00 20.75
N LEU A 25 6.40 0.28 20.86
CA LEU A 25 7.50 0.86 20.09
C LEU A 25 8.84 0.39 20.64
N SER A 26 9.75 0.04 19.72
CA SER A 26 11.16 -0.11 20.07
C SER A 26 11.75 1.24 20.53
N PRO A 27 12.90 1.25 21.24
CA PRO A 27 13.52 2.49 21.70
C PRO A 27 13.76 3.51 20.57
N SER A 28 14.24 3.07 19.40
CA SER A 28 14.50 3.94 18.26
C SER A 28 13.21 4.49 17.62
N GLU A 29 12.12 3.72 17.64
CA GLU A 29 10.80 4.18 17.18
C GLU A 29 10.20 5.20 18.14
N ARG A 30 10.41 5.03 19.45
CA ARG A 30 9.99 5.99 20.46
C ARG A 30 10.73 7.31 20.32
N GLU A 31 12.06 7.27 20.18
CA GLU A 31 12.86 8.47 19.91
C GLU A 31 12.40 9.20 18.64
N TYR A 32 12.12 8.44 17.57
CA TYR A 32 11.57 9.01 16.34
C TYR A 32 10.19 9.65 16.55
N ALA A 33 9.28 8.98 17.27
CA ALA A 33 7.96 9.51 17.60
C ALA A 33 8.05 10.79 18.44
N ASP A 34 8.95 10.83 19.42
CA ASP A 34 9.15 11.99 20.30
C ASP A 34 9.84 13.17 19.60
N SER A 35 10.58 12.92 18.51
CA SER A 35 11.13 13.99 17.66
C SER A 35 10.06 14.73 16.82
N MET A 36 8.85 14.19 16.72
CA MET A 36 7.76 14.82 15.97
C MET A 36 7.21 16.03 16.69
N LYS A 37 7.33 17.21 16.06
CA LYS A 37 6.89 18.49 16.66
C LYS A 37 5.38 18.62 16.86
N ALA A 38 4.58 17.87 16.09
CA ALA A 38 3.12 17.95 16.13
C ALA A 38 2.53 16.68 16.75
N THR A 39 1.64 16.84 17.73
CA THR A 39 0.99 15.73 18.45
C THR A 39 0.27 14.75 17.52
N MET A 40 -0.37 15.25 16.46
CA MET A 40 -1.03 14.40 15.46
C MET A 40 -0.02 13.51 14.71
N LEU A 41 1.13 14.05 14.31
CA LEU A 41 2.19 13.26 13.67
C LEU A 41 2.75 12.20 14.62
N ARG A 42 2.91 12.52 15.92
CA ARG A 42 3.33 11.54 16.94
C ARG A 42 2.31 10.41 17.07
N LYS A 43 1.02 10.74 17.15
CA LYS A 43 -0.07 9.77 17.22
C LYS A 43 -0.07 8.84 16.00
N ASP A 44 0.08 9.38 14.80
CA ASP A 44 0.12 8.58 13.56
C ASP A 44 1.30 7.59 13.54
N VAL A 45 2.48 8.02 14.02
CA VAL A 45 3.64 7.12 14.16
C VAL A 45 3.34 5.97 15.11
N VAL A 46 2.77 6.27 16.28
CA VAL A 46 2.41 5.25 17.28
C VAL A 46 1.38 4.27 16.73
N LEU A 47 0.30 4.77 16.12
CA LEU A 47 -0.76 3.95 15.55
C LEU A 47 -0.29 3.11 14.36
N SER A 48 0.58 3.67 13.51
CA SER A 48 1.20 2.93 12.41
C SER A 48 2.02 1.74 12.90
N ARG A 49 2.79 1.93 13.98
CA ARG A 49 3.55 0.84 14.61
C ARG A 49 2.68 -0.16 15.33
N ALA A 50 1.63 0.28 16.03
CA ALA A 50 0.67 -0.61 16.65
C ALA A 50 -0.04 -1.48 15.60
N LEU A 51 -0.52 -0.88 14.50
CA LEU A 51 -1.13 -1.62 13.39
C LEU A 51 -0.17 -2.67 12.86
N LEU A 52 1.06 -2.28 12.50
CA LEU A 52 2.04 -3.21 11.93
C LEU A 52 2.37 -4.37 12.87
N ARG A 53 2.83 -4.06 14.09
CA ARG A 53 3.34 -5.05 15.04
C ARG A 53 2.25 -6.03 15.47
N THR A 54 1.04 -5.54 15.74
CA THR A 54 -0.08 -6.41 16.08
C THR A 54 -0.56 -7.22 14.88
N THR A 55 -0.56 -6.66 13.67
CA THR A 55 -0.92 -7.41 12.45
C THR A 55 0.06 -8.56 12.24
N LEU A 56 1.37 -8.31 12.28
CA LEU A 56 2.38 -9.36 12.13
C LEU A 56 2.25 -10.45 13.20
N SER A 57 2.00 -10.08 14.45
CA SER A 57 1.78 -11.05 15.53
C SER A 57 0.63 -12.02 15.20
N ARG A 58 -0.49 -11.54 14.63
CA ARG A 58 -1.60 -12.39 14.20
C ARG A 58 -1.16 -13.45 13.18
N TYR A 59 -0.31 -13.10 12.21
CA TYR A 59 0.22 -14.06 11.23
C TYR A 59 1.25 -15.05 11.79
N THR A 60 1.76 -14.81 12.99
CA THR A 60 2.57 -15.80 13.74
C THR A 60 1.71 -16.71 14.61
N GLY A 61 0.37 -16.62 14.53
CA GLY A 61 -0.54 -17.27 15.47
C GLY A 61 -0.41 -16.69 16.89
N CYS A 62 -0.04 -15.41 17.00
CA CYS A 62 0.23 -14.71 18.26
C CYS A 62 1.36 -15.33 19.09
N LYS A 63 2.27 -16.09 18.48
CA LYS A 63 3.43 -16.69 19.15
C LYS A 63 4.56 -15.68 19.39
N ILE A 64 4.69 -14.69 18.50
CA ILE A 64 5.66 -13.61 18.64
C ILE A 64 4.96 -12.38 19.23
N ASP A 65 5.50 -11.89 20.35
CA ASP A 65 5.03 -10.65 20.97
C ASP A 65 5.20 -9.47 20.00
N PRO A 66 4.19 -8.60 19.82
CA PRO A 66 4.31 -7.41 18.97
C PRO A 66 5.56 -6.55 19.26
N ARG A 67 6.06 -6.51 20.49
CA ARG A 67 7.26 -5.76 20.91
C ARG A 67 8.56 -6.39 20.39
N SER A 68 8.55 -7.69 20.14
CA SER A 68 9.74 -8.45 19.72
C SER A 68 10.06 -8.33 18.23
N PHE A 69 9.16 -7.76 17.41
CA PHE A 69 9.47 -7.53 16.01
C PHE A 69 10.60 -6.49 15.84
N GLU A 70 11.62 -6.87 15.10
CA GLU A 70 12.66 -5.97 14.62
C GLU A 70 12.50 -5.72 13.13
N PHE A 71 12.80 -4.49 12.72
CA PHE A 71 12.66 -4.07 11.34
C PHE A 71 13.98 -3.55 10.81
N LYS A 72 14.37 -4.03 9.62
CA LYS A 72 15.42 -3.40 8.82
C LYS A 72 14.79 -2.62 7.68
N LYS A 73 15.47 -1.58 7.21
CA LYS A 73 15.13 -0.94 5.95
C LYS A 73 16.05 -1.47 4.86
N ASN A 74 15.50 -1.74 3.68
CA ASN A 74 16.31 -2.02 2.50
C ASN A 74 17.06 -0.74 2.05
N LYS A 75 17.88 -0.85 1.00
CA LYS A 75 18.68 0.27 0.45
C LYS A 75 17.87 1.49 0.00
N PHE A 76 16.55 1.36 -0.14
CA PHE A 76 15.63 2.40 -0.57
C PHE A 76 14.63 2.81 0.53
N GLY A 77 14.78 2.29 1.75
CA GLY A 77 13.95 2.66 2.89
C GLY A 77 12.70 1.82 3.11
N LYS A 78 12.39 0.83 2.26
CA LYS A 78 11.26 -0.09 2.48
C LYS A 78 11.55 -0.96 3.71
N PRO A 79 10.66 -0.99 4.72
CA PRO A 79 10.86 -1.79 5.92
C PRO A 79 10.58 -3.27 5.65
N GLU A 80 11.35 -4.14 6.28
CA GLU A 80 11.26 -5.61 6.25
C GLU A 80 11.42 -6.15 7.67
N VAL A 81 10.70 -7.23 8.01
CA VAL A 81 10.85 -7.91 9.30
C VAL A 81 12.17 -8.68 9.32
N LEU A 82 12.89 -8.57 10.43
CA LEU A 82 13.97 -9.49 10.77
C LEU A 82 13.36 -10.68 11.52
N TRP A 83 13.11 -11.77 10.80
CA TRP A 83 12.56 -12.98 11.40
C TRP A 83 13.61 -13.65 12.30
N PRO A 84 13.25 -14.09 13.52
CA PRO A 84 14.16 -14.87 14.37
C PRO A 84 14.66 -16.12 13.63
N LEU A 85 15.97 -16.37 13.71
CA LEU A 85 16.69 -17.37 12.90
C LEU A 85 16.27 -18.84 13.14
N ASP A 86 15.47 -19.14 14.17
CA ASP A 86 15.11 -20.51 14.55
C ASP A 86 13.78 -21.01 13.94
N ASP A 87 12.99 -20.16 13.27
CA ASP A 87 11.72 -20.57 12.65
C ASP A 87 11.96 -21.10 11.23
N SER A 88 12.68 -22.23 11.15
CA SER A 88 12.87 -23.04 9.93
C SER A 88 11.57 -23.59 9.32
N THR A 89 10.41 -23.24 9.90
CA THR A 89 9.06 -23.52 9.35
C THR A 89 8.51 -22.42 8.46
N ALA A 90 9.20 -21.29 8.27
CA ALA A 90 8.80 -20.30 7.27
C ALA A 90 9.19 -20.80 5.86
N GLU A 91 8.56 -21.87 5.40
CA GLU A 91 8.60 -22.30 3.99
C GLU A 91 8.06 -21.20 3.05
N GLN A 92 7.47 -20.14 3.61
CA GLN A 92 6.83 -19.05 2.88
C GLN A 92 7.08 -17.68 3.54
N PRO A 93 7.94 -16.79 3.01
CA PRO A 93 8.16 -15.46 3.60
C PRO A 93 6.90 -14.60 3.58
N LEU A 94 6.56 -14.05 4.74
CA LEU A 94 5.49 -13.05 4.91
C LEU A 94 6.04 -11.67 4.52
N HIS A 95 5.42 -11.03 3.55
CA HIS A 95 5.73 -9.67 3.11
C HIS A 95 4.63 -8.71 3.53
N PHE A 96 5.03 -7.49 3.86
CA PHE A 96 4.09 -6.43 4.22
C PHE A 96 4.44 -5.11 3.55
N ASN A 97 3.46 -4.23 3.49
CA ASN A 97 3.67 -2.83 3.15
C ASN A 97 2.65 -1.96 3.91
N ILE A 98 2.99 -0.69 4.15
CA ILE A 98 2.15 0.25 4.90
C ILE A 98 1.93 1.49 4.06
N SER A 99 0.72 2.03 4.14
CA SER A 99 0.37 3.35 3.64
C SER A 99 -0.50 4.08 4.64
N HIS A 100 -0.43 5.40 4.68
CA HIS A 100 -1.28 6.20 5.53
C HIS A 100 -1.61 7.54 4.90
N THR A 101 -2.81 8.03 5.17
CA THR A 101 -3.18 9.44 5.08
C THR A 101 -3.40 9.97 6.49
N THR A 102 -3.80 11.23 6.62
CA THR A 102 -4.15 11.82 7.92
C THR A 102 -5.34 11.13 8.61
N SER A 103 -6.23 10.48 7.85
CA SER A 103 -7.48 9.91 8.37
C SER A 103 -7.55 8.38 8.32
N LEU A 104 -6.54 7.71 7.76
CA LEU A 104 -6.52 6.25 7.63
C LEU A 104 -5.09 5.70 7.54
N ILE A 105 -4.82 4.61 8.26
CA ILE A 105 -3.56 3.85 8.16
C ILE A 105 -3.90 2.44 7.72
N ALA A 106 -3.25 1.95 6.67
CA ALA A 106 -3.44 0.62 6.12
C ALA A 106 -2.12 -0.18 6.05
N CYS A 107 -2.19 -1.47 6.34
CA CYS A 107 -1.13 -2.44 6.23
C CYS A 107 -1.58 -3.59 5.33
N GLY A 108 -0.90 -3.78 4.20
CA GLY A 108 -1.10 -4.93 3.32
C GLY A 108 -0.16 -6.07 3.72
N ILE A 109 -0.66 -7.30 3.66
CA ILE A 109 0.05 -8.54 3.95
C ILE A 109 -0.12 -9.51 2.77
N ALA A 110 1.00 -10.06 2.30
CA ALA A 110 1.03 -11.12 1.32
C ALA A 110 1.99 -12.24 1.77
N ILE A 111 1.64 -13.47 1.44
CA ILE A 111 2.50 -14.64 1.64
C ILE A 111 3.13 -14.97 0.29
N ASN A 112 4.45 -15.16 0.25
CA ASN A 112 5.21 -15.52 -0.97
C ASN A 112 5.14 -14.55 -2.15
N ALA A 113 4.74 -13.31 -1.93
CA ALA A 113 4.70 -12.32 -2.99
C ALA A 113 5.15 -10.97 -2.45
N HIS A 114 5.96 -10.27 -3.23
CA HIS A 114 6.21 -8.86 -2.97
C HIS A 114 4.89 -8.09 -3.03
N ILE A 115 4.67 -7.23 -2.04
CA ILE A 115 3.45 -6.42 -1.92
C ILE A 115 3.79 -4.94 -1.78
N GLY A 116 2.95 -4.12 -2.38
CA GLY A 116 2.82 -2.69 -2.13
C GLY A 116 1.35 -2.32 -1.93
N ILE A 117 1.10 -1.39 -1.01
CA ILE A 117 -0.22 -0.82 -0.76
C ILE A 117 -0.11 0.70 -0.78
N ASP A 118 -1.09 1.35 -1.37
CA ASP A 118 -1.27 2.79 -1.27
C ASP A 118 -2.71 3.15 -0.95
N VAL A 119 -2.90 4.24 -0.21
CA VAL A 119 -4.21 4.78 0.13
C VAL A 119 -4.21 6.29 -0.05
N GLU A 120 -5.26 6.82 -0.70
CA GLU A 120 -5.40 8.25 -0.97
C GLU A 120 -6.82 8.73 -0.68
N GLU A 121 -6.94 9.90 -0.06
CA GLU A 121 -8.24 10.50 0.26
C GLU A 121 -8.95 10.96 -1.01
N LYS A 122 -10.19 10.50 -1.22
CA LYS A 122 -11.00 10.86 -2.40
C LYS A 122 -11.28 12.35 -2.50
N LYS A 123 -11.29 13.06 -1.36
CA LYS A 123 -11.51 14.50 -1.27
C LYS A 123 -10.22 15.29 -1.05
N ARG A 124 -9.05 14.68 -1.30
CA ARG A 124 -7.76 15.36 -1.17
C ARG A 124 -7.77 16.65 -1.98
N ASN A 125 -7.71 17.78 -1.26
CA ASN A 125 -7.67 19.09 -1.87
C ASN A 125 -6.35 19.25 -2.60
N THR A 126 -6.43 19.42 -3.92
CA THR A 126 -5.27 19.69 -4.75
C THR A 126 -5.38 21.14 -5.21
N THR A 127 -4.59 22.04 -4.61
CA THR A 127 -4.58 23.47 -4.97
C THR A 127 -4.00 23.72 -6.37
N LYS A 128 -3.44 22.68 -7.00
CA LYS A 128 -2.82 22.72 -8.32
C LYS A 128 -3.74 22.08 -9.35
N ASN A 129 -3.67 22.60 -10.58
CA ASN A 129 -4.30 21.99 -11.74
C ASN A 129 -3.85 20.53 -11.89
N ILE A 130 -4.80 19.60 -12.02
CA ILE A 130 -4.52 18.15 -12.05
C ILE A 130 -3.66 17.76 -13.26
N LEU A 131 -3.92 18.35 -14.43
CA LEU A 131 -3.11 18.08 -15.63
C LEU A 131 -1.67 18.59 -15.49
N SER A 132 -1.43 19.66 -14.74
CA SER A 132 -0.05 20.13 -14.51
C SER A 132 0.74 19.17 -13.62
N LEU A 133 0.09 18.57 -12.63
CA LEU A 133 0.65 17.49 -11.80
C LEU A 133 0.88 16.23 -12.64
N ALA A 134 -0.11 15.81 -13.43
CA ALA A 134 0.00 14.66 -14.31
C ALA A 134 1.18 14.81 -15.27
N ARG A 135 1.32 15.94 -15.97
CA ARG A 135 2.45 16.20 -16.89
C ARG A 135 3.82 16.12 -16.23
N ARG A 136 3.91 16.36 -14.92
CA ARG A 136 5.18 16.30 -14.18
C ARG A 136 5.59 14.87 -13.86
N TYR A 137 4.64 13.96 -13.67
CA TYR A 137 4.90 12.65 -13.08
C TYR A 137 4.48 11.48 -13.98
N PHE A 138 3.36 11.58 -14.68
CA PHE A 138 2.77 10.51 -15.47
C PHE A 138 3.32 10.46 -16.90
N THR A 139 3.04 9.37 -17.58
CA THR A 139 3.45 9.19 -18.99
C THR A 139 2.55 10.03 -19.91
N PRO A 140 3.01 10.37 -21.13
CA PRO A 140 2.19 11.14 -22.07
C PRO A 140 0.81 10.51 -22.33
N SER A 141 0.74 9.19 -22.51
CA SER A 141 -0.52 8.48 -22.74
C SER A 141 -1.49 8.57 -21.55
N GLU A 142 -0.99 8.53 -20.32
CA GLU A 142 -1.80 8.72 -19.12
C GLU A 142 -2.30 10.17 -18.99
N VAL A 143 -1.45 11.14 -19.35
CA VAL A 143 -1.81 12.56 -19.37
C VAL A 143 -2.91 12.83 -20.41
N ASP A 144 -2.77 12.26 -21.61
CA ASP A 144 -3.74 12.41 -22.69
C ASP A 144 -5.08 11.81 -22.27
N SER A 145 -5.08 10.61 -21.69
CA SER A 145 -6.30 9.97 -21.14
C SER A 145 -6.99 10.83 -20.08
N LEU A 146 -6.22 11.46 -19.18
CA LEU A 146 -6.78 12.39 -18.18
C LEU A 146 -7.33 13.68 -18.81
N ALA A 147 -6.69 14.17 -19.88
CA ALA A 147 -7.09 15.40 -20.56
C ALA A 147 -8.42 15.26 -21.33
N GLU A 148 -8.78 14.04 -21.73
CA GLU A 148 -10.07 13.73 -22.36
C GLU A 148 -11.26 13.86 -21.39
N ILE A 149 -11.01 13.79 -20.07
CA ILE A 149 -12.07 13.91 -19.05
C ILE A 149 -12.42 15.40 -18.86
N SER A 150 -13.59 15.78 -19.36
CA SER A 150 -14.08 17.17 -19.30
C SER A 150 -14.54 17.61 -17.91
N ASP A 151 -15.12 16.70 -17.13
CA ASP A 151 -15.55 17.00 -15.75
C ASP A 151 -14.34 17.03 -14.80
N SER A 152 -14.15 18.16 -14.12
CA SER A 152 -12.95 18.38 -13.30
C SER A 152 -12.88 17.48 -12.06
N ASP A 153 -14.02 17.13 -11.47
CA ASP A 153 -14.05 16.22 -10.32
C ASP A 153 -13.78 14.78 -10.75
N ALA A 154 -14.35 14.34 -11.87
CA ALA A 154 -14.04 13.06 -12.48
C ALA A 154 -12.55 12.95 -12.87
N GLN A 155 -11.98 13.98 -13.50
CA GLN A 155 -10.56 14.03 -13.86
C GLN A 155 -9.67 13.91 -12.62
N ARG A 156 -10.00 14.65 -11.55
CA ARG A 156 -9.28 14.59 -10.27
C ARG A 156 -9.38 13.22 -9.63
N LYS A 157 -10.57 12.60 -9.63
CA LYS A 157 -10.79 11.24 -9.12
C LYS A 157 -9.95 10.22 -9.89
N GLU A 158 -9.90 10.33 -11.22
CA GLU A 158 -9.11 9.41 -12.05
C GLU A 158 -7.61 9.59 -11.84
N PHE A 159 -7.14 10.84 -11.71
CA PHE A 159 -5.77 11.13 -11.32
C PHE A 159 -5.40 10.48 -9.98
N LEU A 160 -6.26 10.57 -8.97
CA LEU A 160 -6.01 9.96 -7.66
C LEU A 160 -5.95 8.44 -7.74
N LYS A 161 -6.86 7.79 -8.48
CA LYS A 161 -6.80 6.33 -8.68
C LYS A 161 -5.49 5.91 -9.34
N LEU A 162 -5.09 6.61 -10.41
CA LEU A 162 -3.85 6.33 -11.12
C LEU A 162 -2.62 6.57 -10.23
N TRP A 163 -2.63 7.63 -9.44
CA TRP A 163 -1.60 7.91 -8.43
C TRP A 163 -1.48 6.75 -7.44
N THR A 164 -2.61 6.32 -6.85
CA THR A 164 -2.64 5.22 -5.87
C THR A 164 -2.12 3.91 -6.47
N LEU A 165 -2.48 3.61 -7.72
CA LEU A 165 -1.96 2.45 -8.44
C LEU A 165 -0.45 2.50 -8.63
N LYS A 166 0.06 3.65 -9.08
CA LYS A 166 1.50 3.86 -9.31
C LYS A 166 2.31 3.80 -8.03
N GLU A 167 1.85 4.42 -6.95
CA GLU A 167 2.50 4.33 -5.62
C GLU A 167 2.51 2.89 -5.11
N ALA A 168 1.39 2.16 -5.23
CA ALA A 168 1.33 0.76 -4.82
C ALA A 168 2.36 -0.10 -5.59
N TYR A 169 2.50 0.10 -6.90
CA TYR A 169 3.53 -0.59 -7.70
C TYR A 169 4.96 -0.25 -7.25
N VAL A 170 5.28 1.04 -7.10
CA VAL A 170 6.63 1.47 -6.66
C VAL A 170 6.96 0.95 -5.26
N LYS A 171 5.97 0.93 -4.36
CA LYS A 171 6.10 0.33 -3.03
C LYS A 171 6.28 -1.17 -3.11
N ALA A 172 5.66 -1.86 -4.06
CA ALA A 172 5.81 -3.30 -4.27
C ALA A 172 7.24 -3.64 -4.70
N LEU A 173 7.77 -2.93 -5.70
CA LEU A 173 9.18 -3.00 -6.13
C LEU A 173 10.15 -2.71 -4.98
N GLY A 174 9.77 -1.82 -4.06
CA GLY A 174 10.58 -1.45 -2.90
C GLY A 174 11.82 -0.64 -3.26
N MET A 175 11.78 0.07 -4.38
CA MET A 175 12.90 0.87 -4.90
C MET A 175 12.76 2.38 -4.66
N GLY A 176 11.66 2.78 -4.01
CA GLY A 176 11.32 4.18 -3.80
C GLY A 176 11.05 4.92 -5.12
N PHE A 177 10.57 6.16 -5.00
CA PHE A 177 10.21 6.98 -6.16
C PHE A 177 11.38 7.18 -7.15
N SER A 178 12.60 7.33 -6.64
CA SER A 178 13.80 7.52 -7.46
C SER A 178 14.19 6.27 -8.27
N GLY A 179 13.89 5.07 -7.77
CA GLY A 179 14.21 3.80 -8.44
C GLY A 179 13.19 3.38 -9.50
N ALA A 180 11.97 3.91 -9.44
CA ALA A 180 10.92 3.69 -10.43
C ALA A 180 10.08 4.96 -10.62
N PRO A 181 10.61 5.98 -11.32
CA PRO A 181 9.88 7.21 -11.57
C PRO A 181 8.60 6.93 -12.35
N PHE A 182 7.51 7.62 -12.03
CA PHE A 182 6.22 7.37 -12.66
C PHE A 182 6.21 7.53 -14.20
N SER A 183 7.16 8.26 -14.78
CA SER A 183 7.25 8.43 -16.23
C SER A 183 7.90 7.24 -16.97
N THR A 184 8.41 6.23 -16.26
CA THR A 184 9.06 5.05 -16.87
C THR A 184 8.12 3.86 -17.10
N PHE A 185 6.90 3.91 -16.60
CA PHE A 185 5.89 2.86 -16.79
C PHE A 185 4.50 3.47 -16.88
N SER A 186 3.60 2.83 -17.62
CA SER A 186 2.20 3.24 -17.71
C SER A 186 1.30 2.22 -17.02
N ILE A 187 0.23 2.68 -16.40
CA ILE A 187 -0.86 1.84 -15.90
C ILE A 187 -2.12 2.13 -16.71
N MET A 188 -2.75 1.07 -17.21
CA MET A 188 -3.98 1.14 -18.00
C MET A 188 -5.09 0.41 -17.24
N LEU A 189 -6.22 1.08 -17.06
CA LEU A 189 -7.43 0.50 -16.49
C LEU A 189 -8.35 0.09 -17.65
N GLU A 190 -8.45 -1.21 -17.92
CA GLU A 190 -9.33 -1.75 -18.96
C GLU A 190 -10.51 -2.49 -18.32
N THR A 191 -11.75 -2.02 -18.56
CA THR A 191 -12.98 -2.58 -17.96
C THR A 191 -13.12 -4.09 -18.15
N SER A 192 -12.61 -4.65 -19.25
CA SER A 192 -12.70 -6.08 -19.56
C SER A 192 -11.43 -6.88 -19.26
N LYS A 193 -10.28 -6.24 -19.07
CA LYS A 193 -8.98 -6.90 -18.90
C LYS A 193 -8.30 -6.60 -17.57
N GLY A 194 -8.97 -5.86 -16.69
CA GLY A 194 -8.44 -5.40 -15.42
C GLY A 194 -7.38 -4.34 -15.59
N ILE A 195 -6.55 -4.20 -14.57
CA ILE A 195 -5.47 -3.22 -14.53
C ILE A 195 -4.20 -3.85 -15.09
N ARG A 196 -3.58 -3.18 -16.06
CA ARG A 196 -2.33 -3.61 -16.69
C ARG A 196 -1.24 -2.57 -16.49
N ILE A 197 -0.02 -3.04 -16.35
CA ILE A 197 1.18 -2.21 -16.35
C ILE A 197 2.00 -2.52 -17.59
N SER A 198 2.60 -1.48 -18.18
CA SER A 198 3.54 -1.62 -19.28
C SER A 198 4.76 -0.72 -19.10
N LYS A 199 5.92 -1.17 -19.54
CA LYS A 199 7.12 -0.32 -19.59
C LYS A 199 7.00 0.71 -20.70
N THR A 200 7.50 1.92 -20.48
CA THR A 200 7.67 2.89 -21.59
C THR A 200 8.96 2.60 -22.35
N SER A 201 9.04 3.03 -23.61
CA SER A 201 10.27 2.93 -24.41
C SER A 201 11.47 3.65 -23.77
N ASN A 202 11.23 4.64 -22.91
CA ASN A 202 12.27 5.33 -22.14
C ASN A 202 12.84 4.49 -20.98
N ALA A 203 12.15 3.42 -20.58
CA ALA A 203 12.64 2.45 -19.58
C ALA A 203 13.68 1.47 -20.14
N SER A 204 13.96 1.49 -21.45
CA SER A 204 15.02 0.67 -22.07
C SER A 204 16.44 1.19 -21.79
N ARG A 205 16.58 2.23 -20.96
CA ARG A 205 17.89 2.74 -20.51
C ARG A 205 18.49 1.80 -19.46
N PRO A 206 19.83 1.61 -19.44
CA PRO A 206 20.49 0.83 -18.39
C PRO A 206 20.08 1.35 -17.00
N GLY A 207 19.58 0.46 -16.15
CA GLY A 207 19.17 0.79 -14.77
C GLY A 207 17.68 0.68 -14.45
N TYR A 208 16.82 0.28 -15.40
CA TYR A 208 15.39 0.00 -15.17
C TYR A 208 14.98 -1.45 -15.49
N ASP A 209 15.94 -2.36 -15.56
CA ASP A 209 15.72 -3.78 -15.89
C ASP A 209 14.78 -4.48 -14.89
N HIS A 210 14.71 -3.96 -13.66
CA HIS A 210 13.87 -4.42 -12.56
C HIS A 210 12.38 -4.09 -12.70
N LEU A 211 12.00 -3.18 -13.60
CA LEU A 211 10.57 -2.99 -13.90
C LEU A 211 10.09 -4.32 -14.49
N SER A 212 8.92 -4.81 -14.08
CA SER A 212 8.34 -6.00 -14.68
C SER A 212 6.84 -5.80 -14.87
N GLU A 213 6.26 -6.60 -15.76
CA GLU A 213 4.82 -6.53 -16.07
C GLU A 213 4.03 -7.65 -15.38
N ASN A 214 4.72 -8.42 -14.53
CA ASN A 214 4.17 -9.55 -13.77
C ASN A 214 3.60 -9.06 -12.44
N TRP A 215 2.62 -8.18 -12.50
CA TRP A 215 1.98 -7.61 -11.31
C TRP A 215 0.46 -7.67 -11.41
N LEU A 216 -0.17 -8.08 -10.33
CA LEU A 216 -1.61 -8.00 -10.13
C LEU A 216 -1.94 -6.79 -9.29
N PHE A 217 -3.00 -6.11 -9.68
CA PHE A 217 -3.52 -4.98 -8.94
C PHE A 217 -4.93 -5.27 -8.44
N THR A 218 -5.27 -4.62 -7.34
CA THR A 218 -6.65 -4.47 -6.90
C THR A 218 -6.85 -3.02 -6.53
N LEU A 219 -7.83 -2.38 -7.17
CA LEU A 219 -8.24 -1.01 -6.86
C LEU A 219 -9.63 -1.04 -6.23
N ALA A 220 -9.76 -0.43 -5.06
CA ALA A 220 -11.02 -0.36 -4.34
C ALA A 220 -11.24 1.02 -3.72
N GLU A 221 -12.50 1.35 -3.49
CA GLU A 221 -12.84 2.35 -2.48
C GLU A 221 -12.77 1.71 -1.10
N LEU A 222 -12.07 2.37 -0.18
CA LEU A 222 -11.93 1.93 1.20
C LEU A 222 -12.59 2.94 2.14
N ASN A 223 -13.40 2.43 3.08
CA ASN A 223 -14.09 3.20 4.10
C ASN A 223 -14.94 4.36 3.53
N SER A 224 -15.43 4.23 2.28
CA SER A 224 -16.11 5.27 1.47
C SER A 224 -15.32 6.55 1.18
N SER A 225 -14.25 6.85 1.91
CA SER A 225 -13.49 8.10 1.87
C SER A 225 -12.17 8.01 1.11
N HIS A 226 -11.65 6.81 0.84
CA HIS A 226 -10.34 6.61 0.24
C HIS A 226 -10.39 5.76 -1.02
N TYR A 227 -9.42 5.95 -1.90
CA TYR A 227 -8.99 4.92 -2.83
C TYR A 227 -7.89 4.11 -2.17
N MET A 228 -7.91 2.80 -2.37
CA MET A 228 -6.88 1.86 -1.96
C MET A 228 -6.44 1.07 -3.19
N SER A 229 -5.13 1.00 -3.41
CA SER A 229 -4.54 0.08 -4.36
C SER A 229 -3.63 -0.90 -3.64
N VAL A 230 -3.75 -2.16 -4.01
CA VAL A 230 -2.82 -3.22 -3.63
C VAL A 230 -2.17 -3.74 -4.90
N CYS A 231 -0.84 -3.86 -4.89
CA CYS A 231 -0.05 -4.42 -5.98
C CYS A 231 0.75 -5.60 -5.44
N ILE A 232 0.62 -6.76 -6.09
CA ILE A 232 1.40 -7.96 -5.75
C ILE A 232 2.06 -8.56 -6.98
N GLU A 233 3.20 -9.21 -6.77
CA GLU A 233 3.90 -9.91 -7.85
C GLU A 233 3.10 -11.15 -8.27
N ASP A 234 2.93 -11.31 -9.59
CA ASP A 234 2.28 -12.49 -10.20
C ASP A 234 3.32 -13.57 -10.47
N SER A 235 3.48 -14.50 -9.52
CA SER A 235 4.38 -15.64 -9.67
C SER A 235 3.93 -16.64 -10.74
N SER A 236 2.68 -16.60 -11.20
CA SER A 236 2.14 -17.50 -12.23
C SER A 236 2.51 -17.08 -13.66
N ARG A 237 2.62 -15.77 -13.93
CA ARG A 237 3.06 -15.21 -15.23
C ARG A 237 4.53 -15.45 -15.54
N SER A 238 5.33 -15.79 -14.54
CA SER A 238 6.72 -16.22 -14.76
C SER A 238 6.81 -17.59 -15.47
N GLN A 239 5.70 -18.35 -15.55
CA GLN A 239 5.64 -19.67 -16.20
C GLN A 239 4.55 -19.82 -17.29
N ALA A 240 3.58 -18.89 -17.40
CA ALA A 240 2.47 -18.97 -18.36
C ALA A 240 2.53 -17.86 -19.44
N GLY A 241 2.08 -18.18 -20.66
CA GLY A 241 2.05 -17.27 -21.80
C GLY A 241 1.03 -16.11 -21.67
N PRO A 242 1.07 -15.11 -22.57
CA PRO A 242 0.38 -13.82 -22.42
C PRO A 242 -1.16 -13.85 -22.48
N GLU A 243 -1.80 -15.01 -22.64
CA GLU A 243 -3.24 -15.13 -22.91
C GLU A 243 -4.11 -15.50 -21.70
N ASP A 244 -3.52 -15.91 -20.56
CA ASP A 244 -4.30 -16.18 -19.36
C ASP A 244 -4.57 -14.89 -18.56
N SER A 245 -5.85 -14.52 -18.49
CA SER A 245 -6.32 -13.51 -17.54
C SER A 245 -6.07 -14.03 -16.12
N PRO A 246 -5.28 -13.33 -15.29
CA PRO A 246 -4.96 -13.81 -13.96
C PRO A 246 -6.23 -13.89 -13.11
N ALA A 247 -6.35 -14.95 -12.31
CA ALA A 247 -7.44 -15.08 -11.36
C ALA A 247 -7.45 -13.87 -10.40
N PRO A 248 -8.63 -13.37 -9.97
CA PRO A 248 -8.71 -12.25 -9.05
C PRO A 248 -7.91 -12.57 -7.77
N VAL A 249 -7.10 -11.62 -7.33
CA VAL A 249 -6.41 -11.72 -6.04
C VAL A 249 -7.47 -11.84 -4.95
N GLY A 250 -7.51 -12.96 -4.24
CA GLY A 250 -8.40 -13.09 -3.08
C GLY A 250 -8.04 -12.03 -2.03
N LEU A 251 -8.87 -10.98 -1.92
CA LEU A 251 -8.65 -9.84 -1.04
C LEU A 251 -9.53 -9.92 0.21
N LYS A 252 -8.90 -9.99 1.38
CA LYS A 252 -9.55 -9.83 2.68
C LYS A 252 -9.18 -8.49 3.31
N VAL A 253 -10.16 -7.69 3.70
CA VAL A 253 -9.94 -6.39 4.32
C VAL A 253 -10.54 -6.41 5.71
N TRP A 254 -9.74 -5.97 6.68
CA TRP A 254 -10.06 -5.93 8.09
C TRP A 254 -9.96 -4.50 8.60
N LYS A 255 -11.00 -4.02 9.28
CA LYS A 255 -10.90 -2.85 10.15
C LYS A 255 -10.49 -3.34 11.54
N THR A 256 -9.52 -2.68 12.17
CA THR A 256 -9.02 -3.10 13.49
C THR A 256 -8.93 -1.93 14.47
N VAL A 257 -9.29 -2.22 15.71
CA VAL A 257 -8.87 -1.48 16.90
C VAL A 257 -7.93 -2.44 17.64
N PRO A 258 -6.59 -2.28 17.53
CA PRO A 258 -5.65 -3.25 18.08
C PRO A 258 -5.92 -3.59 19.55
N PHE A 259 -5.94 -4.89 19.85
CA PHE A 259 -6.28 -5.48 21.17
C PHE A 259 -7.73 -5.29 21.65
N VAL A 260 -8.62 -4.75 20.84
CA VAL A 260 -10.05 -4.62 21.19
C VAL A 260 -10.91 -5.43 20.23
N GLU A 261 -10.84 -5.14 18.93
CA GLU A 261 -11.69 -5.80 17.95
C GLU A 261 -11.07 -5.79 16.55
N ASP A 262 -11.39 -6.84 15.81
CA ASP A 262 -11.07 -7.01 14.40
C ASP A 262 -12.35 -7.35 13.64
N THR A 263 -12.69 -6.54 12.64
CA THR A 263 -13.90 -6.71 11.84
C THR A 263 -13.51 -6.98 10.39
N LEU A 264 -13.89 -8.14 9.85
CA LEU A 264 -13.78 -8.41 8.42
C LEU A 264 -14.81 -7.57 7.68
N VAL A 265 -14.35 -6.69 6.79
CA VAL A 265 -15.20 -5.76 6.03
C VAL A 265 -15.20 -6.04 4.52
N SER A 266 -14.47 -7.05 4.05
CA SER A 266 -14.61 -7.55 2.67
C SER A 266 -16.06 -7.94 2.37
N GLY A 267 -16.57 -7.54 1.20
CA GLY A 267 -17.95 -7.83 0.79
C GLY A 267 -19.00 -6.94 1.44
N THR A 268 -18.59 -5.94 2.24
CA THR A 268 -19.47 -4.89 2.77
C THR A 268 -19.31 -3.59 1.96
N GLU A 269 -20.15 -2.59 2.22
CA GLU A 269 -20.04 -1.26 1.58
C GLU A 269 -18.74 -0.52 1.94
N ALA A 270 -18.03 -0.93 2.99
CA ALA A 270 -16.74 -0.36 3.36
C ALA A 270 -15.64 -0.68 2.34
N VAL A 271 -15.82 -1.70 1.48
CA VAL A 271 -14.87 -2.08 0.43
C VAL A 271 -15.61 -2.28 -0.88
N LYS A 272 -15.49 -1.30 -1.77
CA LYS A 272 -16.09 -1.36 -3.11
C LYS A 272 -15.00 -1.53 -4.16
N LEU A 273 -14.91 -2.72 -4.74
CA LEU A 273 -13.98 -2.99 -5.84
C LEU A 273 -14.30 -2.10 -7.04
N ILE A 274 -13.27 -1.50 -7.62
CA ILE A 274 -13.33 -0.70 -8.84
C ILE A 274 -12.79 -1.53 -10.01
N ALA A 275 -11.63 -2.18 -9.82
CA ALA A 275 -10.96 -3.02 -10.80
C ALA A 275 -9.99 -4.00 -10.13
#